data_AF-A0A832UKV9-F1
#
_entry.id   AF-A0A832UKV9-F1
#
_cell.length_a   1.000
_cell.length_b   1.000
_cell.length_c   1.000
_cell.angle_alpha   90.00
_cell.angle_beta   90.00
_cell.angle_gamma   90.00
#
_symmetry.space_group_name_H-M   'P 1'
#
loop_
_entity.id
_entity.type
_entity.pdbx_description
1 polymer ?
#
loop_
_entity_poly.entity_id
_entity_poly.type
_entity_poly.pdbx_seq_one_letter_code
_entity_poly.pdbx_strand_id
1 'polypeptide(L)'
;MNKKRGADKVKLELILYVLRTNPHGSWVRDIAKKSGLKKSTVANYLNTHLKDKVEVVHDSEHIKLVKLKEAMKEFSEEMEEISKESPNYIQ
;
A
#
# COMPACT_ATOMS: atom_id res chain seq x y z
N MET A 1 -17.47 28.66 7.15
CA MET A 1 -16.14 28.37 6.56
C MET A 1 -15.90 26.87 6.55
N ASN A 2 -16.16 26.20 5.43
CA ASN A 2 -15.97 24.76 5.29
C ASN A 2 -14.48 24.50 5.01
N LYS A 3 -13.65 24.32 6.05
CA LYS A 3 -12.26 23.88 5.86
C LYS A 3 -12.35 22.53 5.16
N LYS A 4 -12.00 22.46 3.88
CA LYS A 4 -11.62 21.22 3.19
C LYS A 4 -10.46 20.63 3.99
N ARG A 5 -10.77 19.87 5.04
CA ARG A 5 -9.78 19.14 5.84
C ARG A 5 -9.20 18.14 4.85
N GLY A 6 -7.97 18.41 4.39
CA GLY A 6 -7.22 17.47 3.56
C GLY A 6 -7.16 16.10 4.23
N ALA A 7 -6.85 15.08 3.44
CA ALA A 7 -6.69 13.72 3.96
C ALA A 7 -5.76 13.72 5.18
N ASP A 8 -6.20 13.07 6.25
CA ASP A 8 -5.36 12.85 7.42
C ASP A 8 -4.14 12.03 7.02
N LYS A 9 -2.97 12.67 7.00
CA LYS A 9 -1.71 12.06 6.53
C LYS A 9 -1.33 10.85 7.36
N VAL A 10 -1.59 10.88 8.67
CA VAL A 10 -1.28 9.76 9.58
C VAL A 10 -2.05 8.50 9.15
N LYS A 11 -3.33 8.65 8.80
CA LYS A 11 -4.16 7.53 8.34
C LYS A 11 -3.70 6.96 7.00
N LEU A 12 -3.25 7.83 6.09
CA LEU A 12 -2.69 7.40 4.80
C LEU A 12 -1.42 6.58 5.01
N GLU A 13 -0.50 7.07 5.84
CA GLU A 13 0.77 6.39 6.13
C GLU A 13 0.54 5.03 6.79
N LEU A 14 -0.41 4.93 7.73
CA LEU A 14 -0.76 3.66 8.35
C LEU A 14 -1.29 2.63 7.33
N ILE A 15 -2.17 3.05 6.42
CA ILE A 15 -2.68 2.17 5.36
C ILE A 15 -1.55 1.75 4.43
N LEU A 16 -0.71 2.68 3.99
CA LEU A 16 0.45 2.42 3.13
C LEU A 16 1.45 1.48 3.79
N TYR A 17 1.76 1.67 5.07
CA TYR A 17 2.65 0.81 5.84
C TYR A 17 2.15 -0.64 5.86
N VAL A 18 0.86 -0.86 6.12
CA VAL A 18 0.27 -2.21 6.09
C VAL A 18 0.36 -2.82 4.70
N LEU A 19 0.14 -2.03 3.63
CA LEU A 19 0.24 -2.55 2.28
C LEU A 19 1.69 -2.84 1.84
N ARG A 20 2.66 -2.03 2.26
CA ARG A 20 4.09 -2.23 1.99
C ARG A 20 4.62 -3.50 2.64
N THR A 21 4.18 -3.79 3.87
CA THR A 21 4.56 -5.01 4.59
C THR A 21 3.86 -6.27 4.06
N ASN A 22 2.91 -6.14 3.14
CA ASN A 22 2.15 -7.26 2.57
C ASN A 22 2.08 -7.11 1.03
N PRO A 23 3.20 -7.38 0.30
CA PRO A 23 3.32 -7.11 -1.13
C PRO A 23 2.34 -7.92 -1.99
N HIS A 24 1.92 -9.10 -1.54
CA HIS A 24 0.91 -9.92 -2.21
C HIS A 24 -0.52 -9.39 -2.07
N GLY A 25 -0.72 -8.36 -1.22
CA GLY A 25 -2.01 -7.77 -0.92
C GLY A 25 -2.50 -8.06 0.49
N SER A 26 -3.48 -7.28 0.93
CA SER A 26 -4.14 -7.41 2.22
C SER A 26 -5.63 -7.14 2.10
N TRP A 27 -6.43 -7.93 2.82
CA TRP A 27 -7.86 -7.73 2.89
C TRP A 27 -8.15 -6.40 3.60
N VAL A 28 -9.15 -5.64 3.13
CA VAL A 28 -9.53 -4.36 3.76
C VAL A 28 -9.85 -4.52 5.25
N ARG A 29 -10.41 -5.67 5.63
CA ARG A 29 -10.66 -6.04 7.04
C ARG A 29 -9.37 -6.13 7.86
N ASP A 30 -8.31 -6.71 7.29
CA ASP A 30 -7.04 -6.90 7.98
C ASP A 30 -6.23 -5.61 8.00
N ILE A 31 -6.33 -4.80 6.94
CA ILE A 31 -5.79 -3.44 6.94
C ILE A 31 -6.41 -2.62 8.07
N ALA A 32 -7.73 -2.68 8.25
CA ALA A 32 -8.43 -2.01 9.34
C ALA A 32 -7.94 -2.48 10.73
N LYS A 33 -7.79 -3.80 10.92
CA LYS A 33 -7.26 -4.36 12.18
C LYS A 33 -5.82 -3.89 12.47
N LYS A 34 -4.92 -4.01 11.49
CA LYS A 34 -3.50 -3.67 11.65
C LYS A 34 -3.25 -2.17 11.80
N SER A 35 -4.04 -1.33 11.10
CA SER A 35 -3.92 0.13 11.19
C SER A 35 -4.69 0.75 12.36
N GLY A 36 -5.54 -0.01 13.04
CA GLY A 36 -6.45 0.52 14.08
C GLY A 36 -7.56 1.44 13.55
N LEU A 37 -7.76 1.48 12.22
CA LEU A 37 -8.76 2.34 11.58
C LEU A 37 -10.09 1.60 11.39
N LYS A 38 -11.19 2.37 11.31
CA LYS A 38 -12.50 1.80 10.93
C LYS A 38 -12.43 1.31 9.47
N LYS A 39 -13.08 0.17 9.19
CA LYS A 39 -13.18 -0.40 7.83
C LYS A 39 -13.67 0.61 6.80
N SER A 40 -14.68 1.42 7.14
CA SER A 40 -15.21 2.48 6.28
C SER A 40 -14.17 3.57 5.98
N THR A 41 -13.35 3.94 6.97
CA THR A 41 -12.24 4.88 6.77
C THR A 41 -11.21 4.33 5.81
N VAL A 42 -10.80 3.07 6.00
CA VAL A 42 -9.86 2.41 5.09
C VAL A 42 -10.41 2.35 3.67
N ALA A 43 -11.66 1.88 3.51
CA ALA A 43 -12.32 1.81 2.20
C ALA A 43 -12.41 3.18 1.52
N ASN A 44 -12.79 4.22 2.26
CA ASN A 44 -12.83 5.58 1.74
C ASN A 44 -11.45 6.03 1.26
N TYR A 45 -10.41 5.88 2.09
CA TYR A 45 -9.06 6.30 1.74
C TYR A 45 -8.48 5.55 0.54
N LEU A 46 -8.74 4.24 0.44
CA LEU A 46 -8.36 3.42 -0.70
C LEU A 46 -9.01 3.94 -2.00
N ASN A 47 -10.30 4.31 -1.94
CA ASN A 47 -11.06 4.75 -3.10
C ASN A 47 -10.81 6.22 -3.49
N THR A 48 -10.51 7.10 -2.53
CA THR A 48 -10.39 8.55 -2.77
C THR A 48 -8.95 9.04 -2.90
N HIS A 49 -8.02 8.49 -2.11
CA HIS A 49 -6.66 9.03 -1.99
C HIS A 49 -5.59 8.08 -2.50
N LEU A 50 -5.84 6.78 -2.48
CA LEU A 50 -4.87 5.76 -2.89
C LEU A 50 -5.25 5.03 -4.18
N LYS A 51 -6.34 5.42 -4.85
CA LYS A 51 -6.87 4.75 -6.04
C LYS A 51 -5.81 4.51 -7.12
N ASP A 52 -4.92 5.46 -7.32
CA ASP A 52 -3.86 5.36 -8.34
C ASP A 52 -2.68 4.51 -7.88
N LYS A 53 -2.49 4.36 -6.56
CA LYS A 53 -1.38 3.61 -5.94
C LYS A 53 -1.72 2.16 -5.62
N VAL A 54 -3.00 1.82 -5.49
CA VAL A 54 -3.44 0.46 -5.15
C VAL A 54 -4.12 -0.23 -6.33
N GLU A 55 -3.99 -1.54 -6.36
CA GLU A 55 -4.67 -2.46 -7.27
C GLU A 55 -5.64 -3.32 -6.46
N VAL A 56 -6.85 -3.52 -6.98
CA VAL A 56 -7.83 -4.43 -6.40
C VAL A 56 -7.61 -5.80 -7.02
N VAL A 57 -7.17 -6.75 -6.20
CA VAL A 57 -6.89 -8.13 -6.62
C VAL A 57 -8.16 -8.97 -6.62
N HIS A 58 -9.05 -8.71 -5.66
CA HIS A 58 -10.33 -9.39 -5.53
C HIS A 58 -11.37 -8.44 -4.96
N ASP A 59 -12.57 -8.40 -5.54
CA ASP A 59 -13.70 -7.61 -5.08
C ASP A 59 -14.96 -8.49 -5.04
N SER A 60 -15.55 -8.61 -3.86
CA SER A 60 -16.81 -9.32 -3.62
C SER A 60 -17.67 -8.46 -2.70
N GLU A 61 -18.96 -8.77 -2.64
CA GLU A 61 -19.99 -7.99 -1.95
C GLU A 61 -19.63 -7.59 -0.50
N HIS A 62 -18.81 -8.39 0.20
CA HIS A 62 -18.41 -8.14 1.59
C HIS A 62 -16.89 -8.17 1.85
N ILE A 63 -16.10 -8.53 0.84
CA ILE A 63 -14.67 -8.80 1.02
C ILE A 63 -13.89 -8.22 -0.17
N LYS A 64 -12.88 -7.41 0.14
CA LYS A 64 -12.02 -6.76 -0.85
C LYS A 64 -10.55 -6.96 -0.52
N LEU A 65 -9.77 -7.43 -1.48
CA LEU A 65 -8.32 -7.62 -1.43
C LEU A 65 -7.63 -6.51 -2.23
N VAL A 66 -6.71 -5.80 -1.61
CA VAL A 66 -5.97 -4.72 -2.26
C VAL A 66 -4.47 -4.88 -2.05
N LYS A 67 -3.67 -4.51 -3.05
CA LYS A 67 -2.19 -4.47 -2.97
C LYS A 67 -1.68 -3.13 -3.51
N LEU A 68 -0.44 -2.76 -3.21
CA LEU A 68 0.20 -1.62 -3.87
C LEU A 68 0.64 -2.02 -5.28
N LYS A 69 0.47 -1.11 -6.25
CA LYS A 69 0.94 -1.32 -7.63
C LYS A 69 2.47 -1.38 -7.71
N GLU A 70 3.15 -0.59 -6.86
CA GLU A 70 4.60 -0.38 -6.94
C GLU A 70 5.42 -1.09 -5.86
N ALA A 71 4.81 -1.98 -5.06
CA ALA A 71 5.57 -2.76 -4.07
C ALA A 71 6.68 -3.64 -4.70
N MET A 72 6.70 -3.81 -6.02
CA MET A 72 7.77 -4.49 -6.75
C MET A 72 8.84 -3.58 -7.36
N LYS A 73 8.64 -2.26 -7.49
CA LYS A 73 9.61 -1.39 -8.19
C LYS A 73 10.75 -0.89 -7.30
N GLU A 74 10.45 -0.47 -6.08
CA GLU A 74 11.48 0.07 -5.17
C GLU A 74 12.52 -1.01 -4.78
N PHE A 75 12.10 -2.28 -4.63
CA PHE A 75 13.02 -3.38 -4.35
C PHE A 75 13.83 -3.87 -5.55
N SER A 76 13.29 -3.76 -6.77
CA SER A 76 14.03 -4.16 -7.98
C SER A 76 15.11 -3.15 -8.34
N GLU A 77 14.86 -1.85 -8.14
CA GLU A 77 15.82 -0.79 -8.45
C GLU A 77 17.03 -0.83 -7.50
N GLU A 78 16.81 -1.01 -6.18
CA GLU A 78 17.92 -1.17 -5.21
C GLU A 78 18.79 -2.43 -5.49
N MET A 79 18.16 -3.55 -5.88
CA MET A 79 18.90 -4.78 -6.21
C MET A 79 19.68 -4.67 -7.53
N GLU A 80 19.16 -3.93 -8.51
CA GLU A 80 19.81 -3.71 -9.80
C GLU A 80 20.97 -2.70 -9.71
N GLU A 81 20.88 -1.71 -8.81
CA GLU A 81 21.96 -0.75 -8.51
C GLU A 81 23.14 -1.46 -7.82
N ILE A 82 22.87 -2.30 -6.81
CA ILE A 82 23.91 -3.06 -6.08
C ILE A 82 24.62 -4.08 -6.98
N SER A 83 23.90 -4.71 -7.91
CA SER A 83 24.49 -5.63 -8.88
C SER A 83 25.45 -4.94 -9.88
N LYS A 84 25.28 -3.63 -10.12
CA LYS A 84 26.11 -2.87 -11.06
C LYS A 84 27.38 -2.29 -10.41
N GLU A 85 27.37 -2.08 -9.09
CA GLU A 85 28.50 -1.49 -8.34
C GLU A 85 29.56 -2.50 -7.87
N SER A 86 29.37 -3.81 -8.01
CA SER A 86 30.37 -4.81 -7.61
C SER A 86 30.43 -6.05 -8.53
N PRO A 87 31.08 -5.96 -9.70
CA PRO A 87 31.19 -7.06 -10.66
C PRO A 87 32.20 -8.16 -10.28
N ASN A 88 32.58 -8.32 -9.01
CA ASN A 88 33.71 -9.18 -8.64
C ASN A 88 33.51 -10.01 -7.35
N TYR A 89 32.40 -10.76 -7.28
CA TYR A 89 32.20 -11.77 -6.23
C TYR A 89 31.78 -13.14 -6.77
N ILE A 90 32.19 -13.47 -8.00
CA ILE A 90 32.26 -14.84 -8.48
C ILE A 90 33.58 -14.97 -9.25
N GLN A 91 34.67 -15.21 -8.51
CA GLN A 91 35.79 -16.00 -9.01
C GLN A 91 35.67 -17.40 -8.42
#